data_AF-A0A9D4ICJ2-F1
#
_entry.id   AF-A0A9D4ICJ2-F1
#
_cell.length_a   1.000
_cell.length_b   1.000
_cell.length_c   1.000
_cell.angle_alpha   90.00
_cell.angle_beta   90.00
_cell.angle_gamma   90.00
#
_symmetry.space_group_name_H-M   'P 1'
#
loop_
_entity.id
_entity.type
_entity.pdbx_description
1 polymer ?
#
loop_
_entity_poly.entity_id
_entity_poly.type
_entity_poly.pdbx_seq_one_letter_code
_entity_poly.pdbx_strand_id
1 'polypeptide(L)'
;MDADGYCTVCPDECFWEDHANTPYIFTYKLVDETKTYSEMKRKYEEASGKILSQEQILDQMGEELDEMVDIIEDMMITVRDCNTRLAEIALRPNPLSMVEHIDLMIQNEKMTKKDGWFERIQTLDRFRKRALVTNEVEHFHREAKTLGVTGKKVQNKKTVLKRFGDLFGW
;
A
#
# COMPACT_ATOMS: atom_id res chain seq x y z
N MET A 1 -23.08 -7.82 33.63
CA MET A 1 -24.55 -7.93 33.52
C MET A 1 -25.15 -6.67 34.14
N ASP A 2 -26.26 -6.20 33.61
CA ASP A 2 -27.02 -5.05 34.15
C ASP A 2 -28.00 -5.45 35.25
N ALA A 3 -28.86 -4.52 35.68
CA ALA A 3 -29.85 -4.74 36.74
C ALA A 3 -30.99 -5.69 36.33
N ASP A 4 -31.21 -5.87 35.02
CA ASP A 4 -32.30 -6.68 34.45
C ASP A 4 -31.82 -8.10 34.04
N GLY A 5 -30.52 -8.39 34.18
CA GLY A 5 -29.94 -9.71 33.96
C GLY A 5 -29.38 -9.94 32.56
N TYR A 6 -29.20 -8.88 31.77
CA TYR A 6 -28.63 -8.94 30.43
C TYR A 6 -27.13 -8.66 30.44
N CYS A 7 -26.40 -9.31 29.53
CA CYS A 7 -24.96 -9.12 29.44
C CYS A 7 -24.57 -7.90 28.61
N THR A 8 -23.91 -6.94 29.26
CA THR A 8 -23.40 -5.70 28.63
C THR A 8 -22.14 -5.87 27.77
N VAL A 9 -21.66 -7.10 27.58
CA VAL A 9 -20.39 -7.39 26.85
C VAL A 9 -20.65 -8.21 25.59
N CYS A 10 -21.71 -9.03 25.58
CA CYS A 10 -22.07 -9.82 24.41
C CYS A 10 -22.63 -8.88 23.32
N PRO A 11 -22.28 -9.07 22.03
CA PRO A 11 -22.89 -8.30 20.93
C PRO A 11 -24.41 -8.42 20.88
N ASP A 12 -24.95 -9.55 21.34
CA ASP A 12 -26.38 -9.88 21.29
C ASP A 12 -27.10 -9.60 22.63
N GLU A 13 -26.41 -8.98 23.61
CA GLU A 13 -26.95 -8.63 24.93
C GLU A 13 -27.69 -9.79 25.62
N CYS A 14 -27.22 -11.04 25.47
CA CYS A 14 -27.96 -12.22 25.92
C CYS A 14 -28.29 -12.21 27.43
N PHE A 15 -29.38 -12.90 27.78
CA PHE A 15 -29.79 -13.10 29.17
C PHE A 15 -28.83 -14.07 29.88
N TRP A 16 -28.68 -13.93 31.20
CA TRP A 16 -27.68 -14.69 31.96
C TRP A 16 -27.77 -16.22 31.83
N GLU A 17 -28.97 -16.77 31.58
CA GLU A 17 -29.18 -18.22 31.39
C GLU A 17 -28.54 -18.74 30.09
N ASP A 18 -28.38 -17.89 29.09
CA ASP A 18 -27.74 -18.24 27.82
C ASP A 18 -26.20 -18.27 27.94
N HIS A 19 -25.66 -17.78 29.07
CA HIS A 19 -24.23 -17.71 29.32
C HIS A 19 -23.77 -18.89 30.19
N ALA A 20 -23.23 -19.92 29.52
CA ALA A 20 -22.57 -21.03 30.19
C ALA A 20 -21.07 -21.01 29.92
N ASN A 21 -20.26 -21.18 30.96
CA ASN A 21 -18.83 -21.41 30.79
C ASN A 21 -18.61 -22.79 30.15
N THR A 22 -17.97 -22.83 28.98
CA THR A 22 -17.55 -24.09 28.38
C THR A 22 -16.42 -24.70 29.20
N PRO A 23 -16.34 -26.04 29.34
CA PRO A 23 -15.27 -26.71 30.10
C PRO A 23 -13.91 -26.68 29.38
N TYR A 24 -13.82 -26.01 28.23
CA TYR A 24 -12.63 -25.91 27.40
C TYR A 24 -12.49 -24.49 26.85
N ILE A 25 -11.25 -24.14 26.49
CA ILE A 25 -10.87 -22.86 25.88
C ILE A 25 -10.28 -23.19 24.50
N PHE A 26 -10.73 -22.50 23.45
CA PHE A 26 -10.10 -22.60 22.13
C PHE A 26 -8.82 -21.76 22.11
N THR A 27 -7.68 -22.41 21.84
CA THR A 27 -6.41 -21.72 21.62
C THR A 27 -5.93 -21.98 20.21
N TYR A 28 -5.74 -20.93 19.42
CA TYR A 28 -5.13 -21.04 18.10
C TYR A 28 -3.62 -21.24 18.26
N LYS A 29 -3.09 -22.29 17.64
CA LYS A 29 -1.65 -22.54 17.54
C LYS A 29 -1.27 -22.50 16.07
N LEU A 30 -0.20 -21.78 15.76
CA LEU A 30 0.44 -21.87 14.46
C LEU A 30 1.17 -23.22 14.40
N VAL A 31 0.78 -24.05 13.44
CA VAL A 31 1.40 -25.35 13.18
C VAL A 31 1.91 -25.33 11.75
N ASP A 32 3.18 -25.64 11.58
CA ASP A 32 3.77 -25.82 10.25
C ASP A 32 3.29 -27.15 9.68
N GLU A 33 2.48 -27.09 8.62
CA GLU A 33 1.96 -28.26 7.92
C GLU A 33 2.53 -28.31 6.51
N THR A 34 3.08 -29.46 6.13
CA THR A 34 3.46 -29.72 4.73
C THR A 34 2.20 -29.97 3.92
N LYS A 35 1.83 -29.02 3.06
CA LYS A 35 0.69 -29.15 2.15
C LYS A 35 1.16 -29.32 0.73
N THR A 36 0.51 -30.20 -0.01
CA THR A 36 0.78 -30.36 -1.43
C THR A 36 0.05 -29.29 -2.23
N TYR A 37 0.61 -28.92 -3.40
CA TYR A 37 0.01 -27.94 -4.29
C TYR A 37 -1.44 -28.30 -4.68
N SER A 38 -1.70 -29.58 -4.94
CA SER A 38 -3.03 -30.09 -5.31
C SER A 38 -4.07 -29.90 -4.19
N GLU A 39 -3.69 -30.11 -2.93
CA GLU A 39 -4.58 -29.91 -1.79
C GLU A 39 -4.92 -28.43 -1.58
N MET A 40 -3.92 -27.56 -1.73
CA MET A 40 -4.11 -26.11 -1.63
C MET A 40 -5.00 -25.60 -2.77
N LYS A 41 -4.74 -26.05 -4.00
CA LYS A 41 -5.54 -25.72 -5.18
C LYS A 41 -7.00 -26.13 -4.97
N ARG A 42 -7.25 -27.37 -4.55
CA ARG A 42 -8.61 -27.87 -4.31
C ARG A 42 -9.37 -27.03 -3.28
N LYS A 43 -8.74 -26.69 -2.15
CA LYS A 43 -9.37 -25.86 -1.12
C LYS A 43 -9.71 -24.45 -1.63
N TYR A 44 -8.83 -23.88 -2.46
CA TYR A 44 -9.07 -22.59 -3.07
C TYR A 44 -10.21 -22.63 -4.08
N GLU A 45 -10.26 -23.67 -4.93
CA GLU A 45 -11.37 -23.89 -5.88
C GLU A 45 -12.71 -24.13 -5.17
N GLU A 46 -12.72 -24.87 -4.06
CA GLU A 46 -13.91 -25.08 -3.21
C GLU A 46 -14.39 -23.76 -2.57
N ALA A 47 -13.48 -22.93 -2.06
CA ALA A 47 -13.81 -21.65 -1.42
C ALA A 47 -14.24 -20.58 -2.44
N SER A 48 -13.61 -20.56 -3.62
CA SER A 48 -13.92 -19.60 -4.70
C SER A 48 -15.12 -20.03 -5.56
N GLY A 49 -15.50 -21.30 -5.52
CA GLY A 49 -16.56 -21.88 -6.35
C GLY A 49 -16.20 -21.98 -7.84
N LYS A 50 -14.91 -21.86 -8.20
CA LYS A 50 -14.42 -21.89 -9.58
C LYS A 50 -13.29 -22.91 -9.72
N ILE A 51 -13.28 -23.65 -10.83
CA ILE A 51 -12.13 -24.47 -11.24
C ILE A 51 -11.24 -23.57 -12.09
N LEU A 52 -10.03 -23.29 -11.60
CA LEU A 52 -9.12 -22.35 -12.27
C LEU A 52 -7.96 -23.13 -12.91
N SER A 53 -7.65 -22.79 -14.16
CA SER A 53 -6.41 -23.24 -14.80
C SER A 53 -5.21 -22.56 -14.12
N GLN A 54 -4.01 -23.14 -14.28
CA GLN A 54 -2.79 -22.51 -13.75
C GLN A 54 -2.57 -21.10 -14.32
N GLU A 55 -2.94 -20.89 -15.59
CA GLU A 55 -2.85 -19.59 -16.27
C GLU A 55 -3.80 -18.56 -15.63
N GLN A 56 -5.05 -18.94 -15.36
CA GLN A 56 -6.02 -18.04 -14.72
C GLN A 56 -5.62 -17.63 -13.29
N ILE A 57 -4.93 -18.51 -12.56
CA ILE A 57 -4.40 -18.19 -11.23
C ILE A 57 -3.28 -17.15 -11.36
N LEU A 58 -2.37 -17.31 -12.33
CA LEU A 58 -1.29 -16.35 -12.57
C LEU A 58 -1.82 -14.99 -13.01
N ASP A 59 -2.82 -14.97 -13.89
CA ASP A 59 -3.45 -13.73 -14.35
C ASP A 59 -4.11 -12.99 -13.19
N GLN A 60 -4.92 -13.69 -12.37
CA GLN A 60 -5.56 -13.08 -11.20
C GLN A 60 -4.54 -12.56 -10.18
N MET A 61 -3.45 -13.30 -9.93
CA MET A 61 -2.38 -12.82 -9.05
C MET A 61 -1.69 -11.57 -9.61
N GLY A 62 -1.60 -11.44 -10.94
CA GLY A 62 -1.11 -10.24 -11.62
C GLY A 62 -2.06 -9.05 -11.41
N GLU A 63 -3.36 -9.26 -11.62
CA GLU A 63 -4.39 -8.23 -11.40
C GLU A 63 -4.41 -7.75 -9.94
N GLU A 64 -4.36 -8.66 -8.97
CA GLU A 64 -4.29 -8.32 -7.54
C GLU A 64 -3.02 -7.52 -7.20
N LEU A 65 -1.90 -7.82 -7.85
CA LEU A 65 -0.66 -7.06 -7.67
C LEU A 65 -0.78 -5.64 -8.25
N ASP A 66 -1.37 -5.49 -9.43
CA ASP A 66 -1.57 -4.19 -10.07
C ASP A 66 -2.51 -3.32 -9.23
N GLU A 67 -3.62 -3.88 -8.71
CA GLU A 67 -4.52 -3.18 -7.78
C GLU A 67 -3.78 -2.70 -6.51
N MET A 68 -2.91 -3.53 -5.94
CA MET A 68 -2.09 -3.14 -4.79
C MET A 68 -1.13 -2.00 -5.14
N VAL A 69 -0.53 -2.02 -6.32
CA VAL A 69 0.37 -0.95 -6.79
C VAL A 69 -0.38 0.36 -6.94
N ASP A 70 -1.60 0.34 -7.49
CA ASP A 70 -2.46 1.52 -7.62
C ASP A 70 -2.81 2.11 -6.25
N ILE A 71 -3.19 1.27 -5.29
CA ILE A 71 -3.47 1.69 -3.90
C ILE A 71 -2.23 2.35 -3.29
N ILE A 72 -1.04 1.76 -3.48
CA ILE A 72 0.21 2.32 -2.98
C ILE A 72 0.50 3.69 -3.60
N GLU A 73 0.23 3.87 -4.90
CA GLU A 73 0.38 5.16 -5.57
C GLU A 73 -0.56 6.23 -5.00
N ASP A 74 -1.83 5.90 -4.78
CA ASP A 74 -2.79 6.79 -4.13
C ASP A 74 -2.40 7.16 -2.70
N MET A 75 -1.87 6.20 -1.94
CA MET A 75 -1.33 6.45 -0.60
C MET A 75 -0.13 7.39 -0.66
N MET A 76 0.77 7.25 -1.65
CA MET A 76 1.90 8.16 -1.82
C MET A 76 1.47 9.58 -2.16
N ILE A 77 0.47 9.73 -3.02
CA ILE A 77 -0.14 11.03 -3.32
C ILE A 77 -0.70 11.65 -2.04
N THR A 78 -1.45 10.87 -1.27
CA THR A 78 -2.03 11.32 0.01
C THR A 78 -0.94 11.76 1.00
N VAL A 79 0.13 10.98 1.14
CA VAL A 79 1.28 11.31 2.01
C VAL A 79 1.95 12.60 1.56
N ARG A 80 2.15 12.79 0.25
CA ARG A 80 2.70 14.04 -0.28
C ARG A 80 1.81 15.23 0.07
N ASP A 81 0.51 15.13 -0.19
CA ASP A 81 -0.43 16.24 0.00
C ASP A 81 -0.55 16.59 1.50
N CYS A 82 -0.59 15.58 2.38
CA CYS A 82 -0.49 15.76 3.83
C CYS A 82 0.81 16.46 4.23
N ASN A 83 1.95 16.06 3.66
CA ASN A 83 3.24 16.69 3.94
C ASN A 83 3.30 18.14 3.46
N THR A 84 2.73 18.45 2.29
CA THR A 84 2.61 19.83 1.80
C THR A 84 1.78 20.67 2.75
N ARG A 85 0.62 20.16 3.19
CA ARG A 85 -0.23 20.85 4.15
C ARG A 85 0.45 21.06 5.50
N LEU A 86 1.17 20.05 5.99
CA LEU A 86 1.97 20.15 7.21
C LEU A 86 3.07 21.22 7.06
N ALA A 87 3.74 21.30 5.92
CA ALA A 87 4.76 22.31 5.66
C ALA A 87 4.19 23.74 5.65
N GLU A 88 2.96 23.94 5.16
CA GLU A 88 2.28 25.25 5.20
C GLU A 88 2.00 25.75 6.62
N ILE A 89 1.58 24.84 7.53
CA ILE A 89 1.17 25.20 8.90
C ILE A 89 2.32 25.12 9.90
N ALA A 90 3.43 24.49 9.53
CA ALA A 90 4.51 24.22 10.45
C ALA A 90 5.24 25.51 10.85
N LEU A 91 5.25 25.79 12.16
CA LEU A 91 6.11 26.83 12.76
C LEU A 91 7.60 26.60 12.46
N ARG A 92 7.98 25.33 12.26
CA ARG A 92 9.32 24.90 11.81
C ARG A 92 9.12 23.86 10.72
N PRO A 93 9.49 24.14 9.45
CA PRO A 93 9.27 23.20 8.37
C PRO A 93 10.05 21.90 8.60
N ASN A 94 9.54 20.79 8.04
CA ASN A 94 10.26 19.53 8.04
C ASN A 94 11.62 19.74 7.36
N PRO A 95 12.75 19.49 8.06
CA PRO A 95 14.07 19.71 7.49
C PRO A 95 14.43 18.70 6.39
N LEU A 96 13.69 17.59 6.29
CA LEU A 96 13.95 16.54 5.32
C LEU A 96 13.08 16.71 4.07
N SER A 97 13.75 16.75 2.91
CA SER A 97 13.12 16.60 1.61
C SER A 97 12.54 15.19 1.42
N MET A 98 11.63 15.05 0.46
CA MET A 98 11.04 13.76 0.10
C MET A 98 12.13 12.72 -0.28
N VAL A 99 13.20 13.16 -0.93
CA VAL A 99 14.33 12.28 -1.32
C VAL A 99 15.07 11.79 -0.08
N GLU A 100 15.39 12.68 0.86
CA GLU A 100 16.07 12.32 2.11
C GLU A 100 15.21 11.40 2.98
N HIS A 101 13.89 11.57 2.95
CA HIS A 101 12.97 10.67 3.64
C HIS A 101 13.00 9.25 3.05
N ILE A 102 13.00 9.13 1.72
CA ILE A 102 13.12 7.82 1.05
C ILE A 102 14.50 7.19 1.33
N ASP A 103 15.56 7.99 1.35
CA ASP A 103 16.90 7.52 1.71
C ASP A 103 16.95 6.93 3.13
N LEU A 104 16.23 7.53 4.09
CA LEU A 104 16.10 6.99 5.44
C LEU A 104 15.33 5.65 5.46
N MET A 105 14.26 5.52 4.66
CA MET A 105 13.52 4.26 4.53
C MET A 105 14.41 3.14 3.95
N ILE A 106 15.21 3.44 2.92
CA ILE A 106 16.16 2.49 2.33
C ILE A 106 17.20 2.05 3.37
N GLN A 107 17.75 2.98 4.15
CA GLN A 107 18.71 2.67 5.21
C GLN A 107 18.09 1.74 6.26
N ASN A 108 16.85 2.00 6.67
CA ASN A 108 16.14 1.16 7.63
C ASN A 108 15.90 -0.26 7.10
N GLU A 109 15.50 -0.41 5.83
CA GLU A 109 15.38 -1.73 5.19
C GLU A 109 16.73 -2.47 5.12
N LYS A 110 17.83 -1.79 4.81
CA LYS A 110 19.19 -2.37 4.81
C LYS A 110 19.65 -2.82 6.19
N MET A 111 19.21 -2.13 7.26
CA MET A 111 19.57 -2.48 8.64
C MET A 111 18.72 -3.63 9.18
N THR A 112 17.42 -3.62 8.92
CA THR A 112 16.48 -4.60 9.46
C THR A 112 16.51 -5.93 8.71
N LYS A 113 16.76 -5.92 7.39
CA LYS A 113 16.90 -7.10 6.51
C LYS A 113 15.79 -8.14 6.70
N LYS A 114 14.56 -7.69 6.85
CA LYS A 114 13.38 -8.57 6.90
C LYS A 114 13.20 -9.27 5.56
N ASP A 115 12.56 -10.42 5.53
CA ASP A 115 12.29 -11.17 4.28
C ASP A 115 11.70 -10.26 3.20
N GLY A 116 12.20 -10.37 1.96
CA GLY A 116 11.82 -9.50 0.84
C GLY A 116 12.42 -8.08 0.86
N TRP A 117 13.44 -7.82 1.68
CA TRP A 117 14.05 -6.48 1.79
C TRP A 117 14.71 -6.00 0.49
N PHE A 118 15.23 -6.90 -0.33
CA PHE A 118 15.90 -6.54 -1.57
C PHE A 118 14.92 -5.95 -2.59
N GLU A 119 13.77 -6.59 -2.75
CA GLU A 119 12.67 -6.16 -3.62
C GLU A 119 12.06 -4.84 -3.14
N ARG A 120 11.92 -4.69 -1.81
CA ARG A 120 11.48 -3.41 -1.20
C ARG A 120 12.48 -2.29 -1.48
N ILE A 121 13.79 -2.53 -1.35
CA ILE A 121 14.81 -1.52 -1.69
C ILE A 121 14.74 -1.14 -3.16
N GLN A 122 14.62 -2.10 -4.07
CA GLN A 122 14.53 -1.80 -5.50
C GLN A 122 13.30 -0.92 -5.80
N THR A 123 12.18 -1.18 -5.13
CA THR A 123 10.96 -0.38 -5.24
C THR A 123 11.16 1.02 -4.67
N LEU A 124 11.79 1.15 -3.50
CA LEU A 124 12.15 2.43 -2.90
C LEU A 124 13.12 3.24 -3.80
N ASP A 125 14.07 2.59 -4.46
CA ASP A 125 14.98 3.24 -5.42
C ASP A 125 14.22 3.80 -6.63
N ARG A 126 13.17 3.10 -7.11
CA ARG A 126 12.29 3.64 -8.16
C ARG A 126 11.54 4.88 -7.68
N PHE A 127 10.99 4.85 -6.47
CA PHE A 127 10.33 6.02 -5.87
C PHE A 127 11.29 7.19 -5.67
N ARG A 128 12.52 6.92 -5.23
CA ARG A 128 13.58 7.93 -5.08
C ARG A 128 13.86 8.66 -6.40
N LYS A 129 13.98 7.93 -7.51
CA LYS A 129 14.16 8.51 -8.85
C LYS A 129 12.99 9.41 -9.24
N ARG A 130 11.75 8.98 -8.98
CA ARG A 130 10.55 9.80 -9.24
C ARG A 130 10.53 11.09 -8.40
N ALA A 131 10.91 10.99 -7.13
CA ALA A 131 11.00 12.16 -6.24
C ALA A 131 12.04 13.17 -6.72
N LEU A 132 13.21 12.72 -7.22
CA LEU A 132 14.22 13.60 -7.81
C LEU A 132 13.67 14.37 -9.02
N VAL A 133 13.03 13.66 -9.97
CA VAL A 133 12.43 14.29 -11.15
C VAL A 133 11.35 15.31 -10.74
N THR A 134 10.55 14.98 -9.73
CA THR A 134 9.51 15.89 -9.22
C THR A 134 10.13 17.17 -8.64
N ASN A 135 11.19 17.04 -7.82
CA ASN A 135 11.93 18.19 -7.29
C ASN A 135 12.55 19.05 -8.39
N GLU A 136 13.11 18.43 -9.43
CA GLU A 136 13.65 19.15 -10.59
C GLU A 136 12.55 19.91 -11.33
N VAL A 137 11.41 19.28 -11.60
CA VAL A 137 10.25 19.92 -12.24
C VAL A 137 9.73 21.10 -11.40
N GLU A 138 9.65 20.95 -10.08
CA GLU A 138 9.26 22.03 -9.18
C GLU A 138 10.27 23.18 -9.16
N HIS A 139 11.57 22.88 -9.22
CA HIS A 139 12.62 23.88 -9.36
C HIS A 139 12.46 24.67 -10.66
N PHE A 140 12.36 23.98 -11.80
CA PHE A 140 12.14 24.60 -13.11
C PHE A 140 10.83 25.41 -13.16
N HIS A 141 9.76 24.92 -12.54
CA HIS A 141 8.50 25.65 -12.48
C HIS A 141 8.61 26.95 -11.68
N ARG A 142 9.33 26.93 -10.55
CA ARG A 142 9.63 28.13 -9.76
C ARG A 142 10.47 29.13 -10.55
N GLU A 143 11.50 28.66 -11.24
CA GLU A 143 12.38 29.49 -12.07
C GLU A 143 11.65 30.10 -13.27
N ALA A 144 10.81 29.33 -13.96
CA ALA A 144 9.97 29.85 -15.04
C ALA A 144 8.98 30.93 -14.55
N LYS A 145 8.46 30.78 -13.32
CA LYS A 145 7.56 31.74 -12.68
C LYS A 145 8.28 33.04 -12.28
N THR A 146 9.53 32.96 -11.80
CA THR A 146 10.33 34.16 -11.49
C THR A 146 10.75 34.92 -12.75
N LEU A 147 10.94 34.23 -13.87
CA LEU A 147 11.26 34.81 -15.17
C LEU A 147 10.03 35.34 -15.94
N GLY A 148 8.82 35.27 -15.36
CA GLY A 148 7.60 35.77 -15.98
C GLY A 148 7.13 35.00 -17.23
N VAL A 149 7.66 33.80 -17.46
CA VAL A 149 7.31 32.98 -18.63
C VAL A 149 5.98 32.27 -18.37
N THR A 150 4.90 32.80 -18.93
CA THR A 150 3.60 32.11 -18.92
C THR A 150 3.57 31.03 -20.00
N GLY A 151 3.79 29.78 -19.59
CA GLY A 151 3.68 28.63 -20.49
C GLY A 151 2.25 28.50 -21.03
N LYS A 152 2.10 28.42 -22.36
CA LYS A 152 0.84 28.01 -23.01
C LYS A 152 0.44 26.64 -22.45
N LYS A 153 -0.82 26.49 -22.03
CA LYS A 153 -1.39 25.20 -21.60
C LYS A 153 -1.07 24.13 -22.65
N VAL A 154 -0.23 23.15 -22.29
CA VAL A 154 -0.07 21.93 -23.08
C VAL A 154 -1.36 21.13 -22.92
N GLN A 155 -2.31 21.42 -23.80
CA GLN A 155 -3.41 20.51 -24.12
C GLN A 155 -2.77 19.29 -24.76
N ASN A 156 -2.56 18.23 -23.96
CA ASN A 156 -3.02 16.87 -24.28
C ASN A 156 -2.37 15.88 -23.28
N LYS A 157 -3.01 15.69 -22.12
CA LYS A 157 -2.56 14.76 -21.06
C LYS A 157 -2.44 13.30 -21.58
N LYS A 158 -3.16 12.95 -22.65
CA LYS A 158 -3.19 11.59 -23.20
C LYS A 158 -1.92 11.22 -23.98
N THR A 159 -1.22 12.18 -24.60
CA THR A 159 -0.01 11.90 -25.40
C THR A 159 1.26 11.79 -24.56
N VAL A 160 1.32 12.46 -23.40
CA VAL A 160 2.48 12.40 -22.50
C VAL A 160 2.51 11.07 -21.72
N LEU A 161 1.36 10.60 -21.23
CA LEU A 161 1.27 9.28 -20.57
C LEU A 161 1.62 8.13 -21.53
N LYS A 162 1.11 8.17 -22.78
CA LYS A 162 1.42 7.16 -23.79
C LYS A 162 2.93 7.05 -24.05
N ARG A 163 3.60 8.20 -24.18
CA ARG A 163 5.04 8.27 -24.43
C ARG A 163 5.90 7.86 -23.24
N PHE A 164 5.37 7.92 -22.02
CA PHE A 164 6.04 7.42 -20.80
C PHE A 164 5.91 5.90 -20.65
N GLY A 165 4.77 5.30 -21.04
CA GLY A 165 4.59 3.84 -21.10
C GLY A 165 5.55 3.20 -22.12
N ASP A 166 5.62 3.76 -23.32
CA ASP A 166 6.51 3.28 -24.39
C ASP A 166 8.01 3.33 -24.03
N LEU A 167 8.42 4.16 -23.07
CA LEU A 167 9.81 4.31 -22.63
C LEU A 167 10.19 3.36 -21.48
N PHE A 168 9.19 2.86 -20.73
CA PHE A 168 9.38 1.98 -19.57
C PHE A 168 8.83 0.57 -19.76
N GLY A 169 8.34 0.24 -20.95
CA GLY A 169 8.09 -1.14 -21.39
C GLY A 169 6.88 -1.79 -20.73
N TRP A 170 5.74 -1.10 -20.78
CA TRP A 170 4.39 -1.68 -20.69
C TRP A 170 3.58 -1.17 -21.88
#